data_AF-A0A1J4ZXI5-F1
#
_entry.id   AF-A0A1J4ZXI5-F1
#
_cell.length_a   1.000
_cell.length_b   1.000
_cell.length_c   1.000
_cell.angle_alpha   90.00
_cell.angle_beta   90.00
_cell.angle_gamma   90.00
#
_symmetry.space_group_name_H-M   'P 1'
#
loop_
_entity.id
_entity.type
_entity.pdbx_description
1 polymer ?
#
loop_
_entity_poly.entity_id
_entity_poly.type
_entity_poly.pdbx_seq_one_letter_code
_entity_poly.pdbx_strand_id
1 'polypeptide(L)'
;MTEPRLHLDADTSNATLADALRKHGHDVSRTPNEWMPLDAHDDEQLLGATAQGRTIFTFNARDFIPLAKRYPHHAGIILSSQRPMPELLKALDALLSETEAEYWPGQVRWLTDWIK
;
A
#
# COMPACT_ATOMS: atom_id res chain seq x y z
N MET A 1 -16.50 -3.60 11.08
CA MET A 1 -15.60 -2.71 10.34
C MET A 1 -14.23 -3.35 10.38
N THR A 2 -13.66 -3.70 9.22
CA THR A 2 -12.34 -4.35 9.11
C THR A 2 -11.35 -3.36 8.53
N GLU A 3 -10.19 -3.22 9.17
CA GLU A 3 -9.11 -2.37 8.66
C GLU A 3 -8.56 -2.88 7.32
N PRO A 4 -8.03 -2.00 6.46
CA PRO A 4 -7.37 -2.40 5.24
C PRO A 4 -6.09 -3.17 5.56
N ARG A 5 -5.77 -4.19 4.77
CA ARG A 5 -4.46 -4.85 4.84
C ARG A 5 -3.53 -4.20 3.84
N LEU A 6 -2.29 -3.94 4.25
CA LEU A 6 -1.32 -3.19 3.47
C LEU A 6 -0.27 -4.11 2.83
N HIS A 7 0.18 -3.75 1.65
CA HIS A 7 1.40 -4.24 1.02
C HIS A 7 2.31 -3.07 0.64
N LEU A 8 3.56 -3.11 1.10
CA LEU A 8 4.61 -2.18 0.68
C LEU A 8 5.24 -2.72 -0.62
N ASP A 9 5.05 -1.98 -1.71
CA ASP A 9 5.71 -2.19 -3.00
C ASP A 9 7.24 -2.26 -2.86
N ALA A 10 7.94 -2.77 -3.88
CA ALA A 10 9.41 -2.87 -3.91
C ALA A 10 10.09 -1.53 -3.56
N ASP A 11 9.64 -0.42 -4.15
CA ASP A 11 10.18 0.92 -3.93
C ASP A 11 9.91 1.47 -2.51
N THR A 12 8.90 0.94 -1.83
CA THR A 12 8.53 1.34 -0.47
C THR A 12 8.86 0.30 0.59
N SER A 13 9.53 -0.80 0.19
CA SER A 13 9.81 -1.95 1.05
C SER A 13 10.85 -1.63 2.12
N ASN A 14 10.39 -0.97 3.17
CA ASN A 14 11.17 -0.62 4.32
C ASN A 14 10.78 -1.52 5.51
N ALA A 15 11.69 -2.37 5.95
CA ALA A 15 11.44 -3.31 7.04
C ALA A 15 11.08 -2.60 8.35
N THR A 16 11.74 -1.48 8.66
CA THR A 16 11.47 -0.68 9.87
C THR A 16 10.07 -0.08 9.84
N LEU A 17 9.62 0.43 8.69
CA LEU A 17 8.25 0.93 8.53
C LEU A 17 7.22 -0.19 8.70
N ALA A 18 7.43 -1.34 8.04
CA ALA A 18 6.55 -2.49 8.15
C ALA A 18 6.44 -2.98 9.60
N ASP A 19 7.57 -3.11 10.31
CA ASP A 19 7.58 -3.57 11.69
C ASP A 19 6.95 -2.57 12.65
N ALA A 20 7.11 -1.26 12.42
CA ALA A 20 6.44 -0.24 13.21
C ALA A 20 4.91 -0.29 13.05
N LEU A 21 4.41 -0.37 11.81
CA LEU A 21 2.97 -0.50 11.54
C LEU A 21 2.39 -1.80 12.12
N ARG A 22 3.11 -2.92 12.03
CA ARG A 22 2.70 -4.18 12.68
C ARG A 22 2.64 -4.08 14.20
N LYS A 23 3.57 -3.36 14.82
CA LYS A 23 3.53 -3.08 16.27
C LYS A 23 2.33 -2.23 16.67
N HIS A 24 1.81 -1.41 15.75
CA HIS A 24 0.57 -0.66 15.95
C HIS A 24 -0.70 -1.52 15.72
N GLY A 25 -0.55 -2.77 15.27
CA GLY A 25 -1.65 -3.73 15.11
C GLY A 25 -2.08 -3.97 13.66
N HIS A 26 -1.48 -3.27 12.69
CA HIS A 26 -1.88 -3.39 11.29
C HIS A 26 -1.29 -4.63 10.60
N ASP A 27 -2.06 -5.20 9.66
CA ASP A 27 -1.60 -6.29 8.80
C ASP A 27 -0.83 -5.74 7.60
N VAL A 28 0.50 -5.79 7.69
CA VAL A 28 1.42 -5.27 6.66
C VAL A 28 2.30 -6.38 6.08
N SER A 29 2.39 -6.43 4.76
CA SER A 29 3.36 -7.22 3.99
C SER A 29 4.26 -6.30 3.17
N ARG A 30 5.36 -6.81 2.62
CA ARG A 30 6.29 -6.03 1.79
C ARG A 30 6.91 -6.90 0.70
N THR A 31 7.45 -6.31 -0.35
CA THR A 31 8.25 -7.01 -1.37
C THR A 31 9.73 -7.13 -0.95
N PRO A 32 10.41 -8.27 -1.09
CA PRO A 32 9.87 -9.58 -1.42
C PRO A 32 9.23 -10.26 -0.21
N ASN A 33 8.37 -11.23 -0.48
CA ASN A 33 7.83 -12.19 0.49
C ASN A 33 7.49 -13.52 -0.21
N GLU A 34 6.78 -14.43 0.48
CA GLU A 34 6.43 -15.77 -0.03
C GLU A 34 5.65 -15.77 -1.35
N TRP A 35 4.89 -14.72 -1.64
CA TRP A 35 4.02 -14.61 -2.82
C TRP A 35 4.40 -13.45 -3.77
N MET A 36 5.42 -12.66 -3.42
CA MET A 36 5.90 -11.55 -4.24
C MET A 36 7.43 -11.61 -4.37
N PRO A 37 7.98 -11.91 -5.57
CA PRO A 37 9.41 -11.98 -5.77
C PRO A 37 10.06 -10.59 -5.72
N LEU A 38 11.38 -10.55 -5.55
CA LEU A 38 12.13 -9.30 -5.40
C LEU A 38 12.10 -8.44 -6.67
N ASP A 39 12.05 -9.09 -7.82
CA ASP A 39 12.09 -8.52 -9.17
C ASP A 39 10.69 -8.45 -9.82
N ALA A 40 9.63 -8.49 -9.01
CA ALA A 40 8.26 -8.33 -9.49
C ALA A 40 8.06 -6.98 -10.19
N HIS A 41 7.45 -7.02 -11.37
CA HIS A 41 7.08 -5.84 -12.15
C HIS A 41 5.89 -5.10 -11.52
N ASP A 42 5.67 -3.84 -11.90
CA ASP A 42 4.61 -3.00 -11.32
C ASP A 42 3.20 -3.63 -11.42
N ASP A 43 2.90 -4.37 -12.49
CA ASP A 43 1.63 -5.07 -12.64
C ASP A 43 1.56 -6.34 -11.79
N GLU A 44 2.65 -7.09 -11.67
CA GLU A 44 2.77 -8.22 -10.74
C GLU A 44 2.57 -7.76 -9.30
N GLN A 45 3.18 -6.65 -8.89
CA GLN A 45 2.99 -5.99 -7.59
C GLN A 45 1.51 -5.70 -7.32
N LEU A 46 0.86 -4.99 -8.25
CA LEU A 46 -0.54 -4.60 -8.12
C LEU A 46 -1.49 -5.80 -8.08
N LEU A 47 -1.33 -6.74 -9.02
CA LEU A 47 -2.20 -7.91 -9.14
C LEU A 47 -1.95 -8.92 -8.02
N GLY A 48 -0.70 -9.11 -7.60
CA GLY A 48 -0.34 -9.96 -6.47
C GLY A 48 -0.91 -9.42 -5.15
N ALA A 49 -0.72 -8.13 -4.86
CA ALA A 49 -1.33 -7.50 -3.69
C ALA A 49 -2.87 -7.60 -3.74
N THR A 50 -3.47 -7.39 -4.92
CA THR A 50 -4.91 -7.54 -5.13
C THR A 50 -5.40 -8.97 -4.89
N ALA A 51 -4.68 -9.98 -5.38
CA ALA A 51 -5.03 -11.40 -5.17
C ALA A 51 -4.97 -11.79 -3.69
N GLN A 52 -4.12 -11.13 -2.91
CA GLN A 52 -4.07 -11.27 -1.45
C GLN A 52 -5.09 -10.38 -0.72
N GLY A 53 -5.87 -9.57 -1.44
CA GLY A 53 -6.83 -8.61 -0.91
C GLY A 53 -6.17 -7.53 -0.04
N ARG A 54 -5.04 -6.99 -0.51
CA ARG A 54 -4.24 -5.96 0.16
C ARG A 54 -4.17 -4.70 -0.69
N THR A 55 -4.30 -3.53 -0.05
CA THR A 55 -3.99 -2.24 -0.67
C THR A 55 -2.48 -2.14 -0.88
N ILE A 56 -2.04 -1.62 -2.02
CA ILE A 56 -0.62 -1.43 -2.30
C ILE A 56 -0.21 0.02 -2.03
N PHE A 57 0.91 0.20 -1.33
CA PHE A 57 1.54 1.50 -1.13
C PHE A 57 2.78 1.62 -2.01
N THR A 58 2.87 2.70 -2.79
CA THR A 58 3.98 2.92 -3.73
C THR A 58 4.36 4.40 -3.85
N PHE A 59 5.63 4.66 -4.19
CA PHE A 59 6.09 5.97 -4.63
C PHE A 59 5.98 6.16 -6.16
N ASN A 60 5.71 5.10 -6.91
CA ASN A 60 5.68 5.10 -8.38
C ASN A 60 4.30 5.48 -8.95
N ALA A 61 3.86 6.72 -8.70
CA ALA A 61 2.58 7.20 -9.22
C ALA A 61 2.51 7.20 -10.76
N ARG A 62 3.64 7.38 -11.44
CA ARG A 62 3.71 7.45 -12.90
C ARG A 62 3.20 6.17 -13.55
N ASP A 63 3.60 5.01 -13.01
CA ASP A 63 3.30 3.72 -13.63
C ASP A 63 2.04 3.09 -13.00
N PHE A 64 1.77 3.33 -11.71
CA PHE A 64 0.57 2.80 -11.04
C PHE A 64 -0.74 3.49 -11.44
N ILE A 65 -0.75 4.78 -11.80
CA ILE A 65 -1.98 5.45 -12.25
C ILE A 65 -2.53 4.84 -13.56
N PRO A 66 -1.71 4.62 -14.62
CA PRO A 66 -2.13 3.86 -15.79
C PRO A 66 -2.55 2.42 -15.47
N LEU A 67 -1.84 1.73 -14.59
CA LEU A 67 -2.19 0.36 -14.17
C LEU A 67 -3.54 0.30 -13.47
N ALA A 68 -3.87 1.28 -12.62
CA ALA A 68 -5.17 1.39 -11.98
C ALA A 68 -6.32 1.43 -13.00
N LYS A 69 -6.13 2.19 -14.10
CA LYS A 69 -7.10 2.26 -15.20
C LYS A 69 -7.20 0.95 -15.98
N ARG A 70 -6.09 0.25 -16.14
CA ARG A 70 -6.04 -1.06 -16.82
C ARG A 70 -6.69 -2.16 -15.99
N TYR A 71 -6.58 -2.10 -14.68
CA TYR A 71 -7.08 -3.09 -13.73
C TYR A 71 -8.01 -2.46 -12.69
N PRO A 72 -9.23 -2.01 -13.07
CA PRO A 72 -10.12 -1.22 -12.20
C PRO A 72 -10.65 -1.97 -10.96
N HIS A 73 -10.47 -3.29 -10.91
CA HIS A 73 -10.87 -4.14 -9.80
C HIS A 73 -9.72 -4.44 -8.82
N HIS A 74 -8.66 -3.63 -8.81
CA HIS A 74 -7.57 -3.76 -7.84
C HIS A 74 -8.06 -3.54 -6.40
N ALA A 75 -7.34 -4.09 -5.41
CA ALA A 75 -7.72 -3.98 -4.00
C ALA A 75 -7.50 -2.59 -3.38
N GLY A 76 -6.85 -1.68 -4.12
CA GLY A 76 -6.65 -0.28 -3.74
C GLY A 76 -5.19 0.14 -3.86
N ILE A 77 -4.95 1.40 -4.21
CA ILE A 77 -3.60 1.96 -4.41
C ILE A 77 -3.46 3.22 -3.57
N ILE A 78 -2.40 3.26 -2.75
CA ILE A 78 -2.01 4.39 -1.94
C ILE A 78 -0.73 4.97 -2.54
N LEU A 79 -0.79 6.22 -2.98
CA LEU A 79 0.31 6.93 -3.61
C LEU A 79 0.96 7.90 -2.62
N SER A 80 2.28 8.02 -2.65
CA SER A 80 2.98 9.11 -1.97
C SER A 80 4.21 9.54 -2.76
N SER A 81 4.73 10.72 -2.50
CA SER A 81 6.14 11.02 -2.77
C SER A 81 7.01 10.40 -1.66
N GLN A 82 8.32 10.29 -1.89
CA GLN A 82 9.27 9.98 -0.81
C GLN A 82 9.16 11.02 0.31
N ARG A 83 9.14 10.54 1.55
CA ARG A 83 8.99 11.35 2.76
C ARG A 83 9.80 10.75 3.91
N PRO A 84 10.12 11.53 4.95
CA PRO A 84 10.72 11.02 6.17
C PRO A 84 9.88 9.87 6.77
N MET A 85 10.55 8.86 7.30
CA MET A 85 9.88 7.68 7.88
C MET A 85 8.80 8.04 8.92
N PRO A 86 9.04 8.96 9.89
CA PRO A 86 8.03 9.28 10.89
C PRO A 86 6.72 9.84 10.30
N GLU A 87 6.82 10.60 9.20
CA GLU A 87 5.63 11.10 8.49
C GLU A 87 4.87 9.97 7.81
N LEU A 88 5.59 9.06 7.14
CA LEU A 88 4.98 7.89 6.49
C LEU A 88 4.29 6.99 7.50
N LEU A 89 4.95 6.69 8.62
CA LEU A 89 4.38 5.88 9.68
C LEU A 89 3.09 6.50 10.22
N LYS A 90 3.13 7.78 10.61
CA LYS A 90 1.98 8.49 11.16
C LYS A 90 0.80 8.54 10.18
N ALA A 91 1.08 8.82 8.91
CA ALA A 91 0.02 8.95 7.90
C ALA A 91 -0.58 7.59 7.51
N LEU A 92 0.24 6.54 7.39
CA LEU A 92 -0.24 5.19 7.11
C LEU A 92 -1.04 4.62 8.28
N ASP A 93 -0.58 4.83 9.51
CA ASP A 93 -1.29 4.46 10.74
C ASP A 93 -2.69 5.12 10.79
N ALA A 94 -2.76 6.43 10.54
CA ALA A 94 -4.02 7.15 10.46
C ALA A 94 -4.92 6.62 9.33
N LEU A 95 -4.38 6.43 8.12
CA LEU A 95 -5.13 5.91 6.98
C LEU A 95 -5.75 4.54 7.27
N LEU A 96 -4.95 3.61 7.81
CA LEU A 96 -5.41 2.25 8.10
C LEU A 96 -6.44 2.22 9.24
N SER A 97 -6.33 3.13 10.21
CA SER A 97 -7.25 3.24 11.34
C SER A 97 -8.55 4.00 11.01
N GLU A 98 -8.50 4.96 10.08
CA GLU A 98 -9.62 5.85 9.75
C GLU A 98 -10.44 5.38 8.53
N THR A 99 -10.03 4.30 7.86
CA THR A 99 -10.72 3.74 6.68
C THR A 99 -11.10 2.28 6.86
N GLU A 100 -12.10 1.82 6.12
CA GLU A 100 -12.51 0.41 6.12
C GLU A 100 -12.10 -0.29 4.84
N ALA A 101 -11.72 -1.56 4.94
CA ALA A 101 -11.27 -2.39 3.83
C ALA A 101 -12.27 -2.42 2.65
N GLU A 102 -13.57 -2.36 2.92
CA GLU A 102 -14.62 -2.39 1.90
C GLU A 102 -14.66 -1.15 1.00
N TYR A 103 -14.09 -0.03 1.43
CA TYR A 103 -14.02 1.19 0.63
C TYR A 103 -12.87 1.17 -0.38
N TRP A 104 -11.87 0.33 -0.19
CA TRP A 104 -10.62 0.37 -0.97
C TRP A 104 -10.65 -0.22 -2.39
N PRO A 105 -11.49 -1.22 -2.73
CA PRO A 105 -11.52 -1.75 -4.09
C PRO A 105 -11.72 -0.66 -5.15
N GLY A 106 -10.84 -0.64 -6.14
CA GLY A 106 -10.81 0.34 -7.23
C GLY A 106 -10.38 1.75 -6.84
N GLN A 107 -10.03 2.02 -5.57
CA GLN A 107 -9.62 3.35 -5.13
C GLN A 107 -8.13 3.62 -5.38
N VAL A 108 -7.85 4.84 -5.85
CA VAL A 108 -6.49 5.40 -5.90
C VAL A 108 -6.50 6.67 -5.05
N ARG A 109 -5.74 6.68 -3.95
CA ARG A 109 -5.70 7.79 -2.99
C ARG A 109 -4.27 8.23 -2.73
N TRP A 110 -4.10 9.51 -2.43
CA TRP A 110 -2.81 10.05 -2.02
C TRP A 110 -2.70 10.00 -0.49
N LEU A 111 -1.56 9.54 0.03
CA LEU A 111 -1.28 9.50 1.46
C LEU A 111 -1.34 10.90 2.10
N THR A 112 -1.15 11.96 1.30
CA THR A 112 -1.27 13.35 1.74
C THR A 112 -2.63 13.70 2.32
N ASP A 113 -3.70 12.96 2.02
CA ASP A 113 -5.01 13.18 2.62
C ASP A 113 -5.00 12.92 4.14
N TRP A 114 -3.99 12.19 4.65
CA TRP A 114 -3.80 11.85 6.06
C TRP A 114 -2.57 12.54 6.70
N ILE A 115 -1.93 13.46 5.98
CA ILE A 115 -0.84 14.28 6.51
C ILE A 115 -1.46 15.57 7.06
N LYS A 116 -1.44 15.71 8.39
CA LYS A 116 -1.85 16.92 9.12
C LYS A 116 -0.63 17.74 9.52
#